data_AF-A0A8C4VZH7-F1
#
_entry.id   AF-A0A8C4VZH7-F1
#
_cell.length_a   1.000
_cell.length_b   1.000
_cell.length_c   1.000
_cell.angle_alpha   90.00
_cell.angle_beta   90.00
_cell.angle_gamma   90.00
#
_symmetry.space_group_name_H-M   'P 1'
#
loop_
_entity.id
_entity.type
_entity.pdbx_description
1 polymer ?
#
loop_
_entity_poly.entity_id
_entity_poly.type
_entity_poly.pdbx_seq_one_letter_code
_entity_poly.pdbx_strand_id
1 'polypeptide(L)'
;MYMDPESQRVVAREIELLGVQHAPQGLQEKGEMEEHFHCSGDVKRGPGSDHTLRKCASRRVLVPAAVTVMLIIIIAVPAVLLIVEKFKAPLAAPDPPAVPCCPDGWIGYRGKCYYFSETDGNWTYSQSQCSALNASLAGIDSEQEKDFLLRYKGFLDRWIGLQRKLGQPWRWPNGTEFDNRFQIRGGGDCVFLIDEDWFGSSRCRTWRHWICSKPDTHTMGKGYAVESEP
;
A
#
# COMPACT_ATOMS: atom_id res chain seq x y z
N MET A 1 6.32 9.20 28.47
CA MET A 1 7.71 8.90 28.87
C MET A 1 8.61 9.77 28.01
N TYR A 2 9.32 10.74 28.59
CA TYR A 2 10.26 11.58 27.85
C TYR A 2 11.58 10.84 27.67
N MET A 3 12.12 10.78 26.45
CA MET A 3 13.44 10.20 26.19
C MET A 3 14.53 11.05 26.85
N ASP A 4 15.58 10.40 27.36
CA ASP A 4 16.69 11.09 27.99
C ASP A 4 17.60 11.79 26.93
N PRO A 5 18.36 12.83 27.32
CA PRO A 5 19.15 13.63 26.40
C PRO A 5 20.29 12.88 25.70
N GLU A 6 20.75 11.76 26.27
CA GLU A 6 21.81 10.93 25.69
C GLU A 6 21.23 10.03 24.61
N SER A 7 20.05 9.45 24.84
CA SER A 7 19.28 8.75 23.81
C SER A 7 18.90 9.67 22.64
N GLN A 8 18.58 10.95 22.90
CA GLN A 8 18.35 11.92 21.83
C GLN A 8 19.59 12.19 20.97
N ARG A 9 20.80 12.13 21.54
CA ARG A 9 22.06 12.31 20.80
C ARG A 9 22.40 11.11 19.92
N VAL A 10 22.06 9.89 20.35
CA VAL A 10 22.25 8.66 19.56
C VAL A 10 21.32 8.67 18.35
N VAL A 11 20.04 9.00 18.55
CA VAL A 11 19.06 9.13 17.45
C VAL A 11 19.46 10.24 16.46
N ALA A 12 19.96 11.38 16.96
CA ALA A 12 20.44 12.45 16.10
C ALA A 12 21.65 12.03 15.23
N ARG A 13 22.56 11.22 15.77
CA ARG A 13 23.71 10.67 15.02
C ARG A 13 23.30 9.60 14.00
N GLU A 14 22.28 8.79 14.28
CA GLU A 14 21.75 7.81 13.31
C GLU A 14 21.04 8.48 12.13
N ILE A 15 20.38 9.62 12.37
CA ILE A 15 19.70 10.39 11.31
C ILE A 15 20.71 11.07 10.37
N GLU A 16 21.90 11.48 10.84
CA GLU A 16 22.96 12.05 9.99
C GLU A 16 23.63 11.01 9.07
N LEU A 17 23.59 9.71 9.40
CA LEU A 17 24.13 8.62 8.58
C LEU A 17 23.22 8.23 7.40
N LEU A 18 21.99 8.74 7.34
CA LEU A 18 21.01 8.44 6.28
C LEU A 18 20.99 9.45 5.12
N GLY A 19 21.93 10.39 5.06
CA GLY A 19 22.31 11.06 3.80
C GLY A 19 21.19 11.78 3.04
N VAL A 20 20.19 12.37 3.71
CA VAL A 20 19.18 13.20 3.04
C VAL A 20 19.69 14.64 2.93
N GLN A 21 20.39 14.93 1.84
CA GLN A 21 20.66 16.30 1.42
C GLN A 21 19.33 17.04 1.18
N HIS A 22 18.99 17.96 2.07
CA HIS A 22 18.02 19.01 1.77
C HIS A 22 18.77 20.22 1.20
N ALA A 23 18.52 20.52 -0.08
CA ALA A 23 18.84 21.81 -0.66
C ALA A 23 17.64 22.76 -0.48
N PRO A 24 17.85 24.05 -0.15
CA PRO A 24 16.79 25.02 0.01
C PRO A 24 16.42 25.65 -1.34
N GLN A 25 15.12 25.81 -1.62
CA GLN A 25 14.67 26.75 -2.64
C GLN A 25 13.77 27.81 -2.01
N GLY A 26 14.20 29.05 -2.18
CA GLY A 26 13.62 30.25 -1.62
C GLY A 26 12.37 30.74 -2.34
N LEU A 27 11.72 31.66 -1.63
CA LEU A 27 10.65 32.56 -2.06
C LEU A 27 11.12 33.53 -3.17
N GLN A 28 10.20 33.85 -4.10
CA GLN A 28 9.88 35.15 -4.76
C GLN A 28 9.49 34.91 -6.22
N GLU A 29 8.57 35.64 -6.86
CA GLU A 29 7.55 36.62 -6.48
C GLU A 29 6.59 36.71 -7.70
N LYS A 30 5.38 37.23 -7.49
CA LYS A 30 4.47 37.66 -8.57
C LYS A 30 5.14 38.70 -9.46
N GLY A 31 4.89 38.67 -10.77
CA GLY A 31 5.31 39.72 -11.69
C GLY A 31 4.62 39.61 -13.04
N GLU A 32 3.84 40.62 -13.34
CA GLU A 32 2.93 40.77 -14.48
C GLU A 32 3.67 41.31 -15.73
N MET A 33 3.13 40.94 -16.89
CA MET A 33 3.27 41.47 -18.25
C MET A 33 3.80 42.90 -18.42
N GLU A 34 4.90 43.05 -19.17
CA GLU A 34 5.07 44.00 -20.29
C GLU A 34 6.47 43.83 -20.90
N GLU A 35 6.57 43.62 -22.22
CA GLU A 35 7.75 44.13 -22.95
C GLU A 35 7.33 44.70 -24.30
N HIS A 36 7.57 46.01 -24.37
CA HIS A 36 7.45 46.88 -25.52
C HIS A 36 8.63 46.69 -26.49
N PHE A 37 8.30 46.88 -27.76
CA PHE A 37 9.18 46.79 -28.91
C PHE A 37 10.22 47.93 -29.01
N HIS A 38 11.42 47.49 -29.41
CA HIS A 38 12.34 48.07 -30.41
C HIS A 38 13.20 49.31 -30.12
N CYS A 39 14.49 49.07 -30.31
CA CYS A 39 15.62 49.99 -30.38
C CYS A 39 15.56 50.97 -31.57
N SER A 40 16.17 52.13 -31.34
CA SER A 40 16.52 53.17 -32.31
C SER A 40 17.45 52.71 -33.43
N GLY A 41 17.23 53.28 -34.62
CA GLY A 41 18.19 53.37 -35.70
C GLY A 41 17.85 54.54 -36.64
N ASP A 42 18.56 55.66 -36.49
CA ASP A 42 18.57 56.78 -37.44
C ASP A 42 19.61 56.52 -38.55
N VAL A 43 19.33 56.97 -39.79
CA VAL A 43 20.22 57.77 -40.68
C VAL A 43 19.79 57.74 -42.17
N LYS A 44 19.28 58.90 -42.62
CA LYS A 44 19.49 59.69 -43.87
C LYS A 44 19.20 59.15 -45.30
N ARG A 45 18.12 59.70 -45.89
CA ARG A 45 18.03 60.72 -46.99
C ARG A 45 18.70 60.50 -48.38
N GLY A 46 17.86 60.05 -49.35
CA GLY A 46 17.71 60.50 -50.77
C GLY A 46 18.76 60.06 -51.82
N PRO A 47 18.52 60.20 -53.17
CA PRO A 47 17.31 60.67 -53.89
C PRO A 47 16.83 59.78 -55.08
N GLY A 48 15.56 59.98 -55.49
CA GLY A 48 15.14 60.18 -56.89
C GLY A 48 15.28 59.07 -57.95
N SER A 49 14.11 58.54 -58.34
CA SER A 49 13.58 58.48 -59.72
C SER A 49 13.37 57.12 -60.40
N ASP A 50 12.09 56.98 -60.76
CA ASP A 50 11.52 56.42 -61.98
C ASP A 50 11.14 54.94 -62.11
N HIS A 51 9.95 54.81 -62.67
CA HIS A 51 9.06 53.68 -62.73
C HIS A 51 9.55 52.61 -63.68
N THR A 52 9.51 51.35 -63.26
CA THR A 52 9.40 50.22 -64.18
C THR A 52 8.53 49.13 -63.60
N LEU A 53 7.41 48.87 -64.29
CA LEU A 53 6.46 47.80 -64.04
C LEU A 53 7.17 46.47 -63.68
N ARG A 54 6.88 45.92 -62.50
CA ARG A 54 7.10 44.50 -62.22
C ARG A 54 5.78 43.83 -61.80
N LYS A 55 5.26 43.09 -62.77
CA LYS A 55 4.23 42.03 -62.74
C LYS A 55 3.76 41.60 -61.35
N CYS A 56 2.45 41.75 -61.12
CA CYS A 56 1.74 40.96 -60.12
C CYS A 56 1.94 39.46 -60.38
N ALA A 57 2.50 38.75 -59.40
CA ALA A 57 2.55 37.29 -59.38
C ALA A 57 2.04 36.76 -58.03
N SER A 58 0.71 36.60 -57.97
CA SER A 58 0.01 35.40 -57.50
C SER A 58 0.27 34.86 -56.07
N ARG A 59 -0.64 35.22 -55.16
CA ARG A 59 -0.95 34.56 -53.88
C ARG A 59 -1.57 33.15 -54.11
N ARG A 60 -0.77 32.15 -54.50
CA ARG A 60 -1.29 30.80 -54.84
C ARG A 60 -0.69 29.60 -54.09
N VAL A 61 0.24 29.79 -53.15
CA VAL A 61 0.91 28.63 -52.50
C VAL A 61 0.53 28.41 -51.03
N LEU A 62 0.00 29.41 -50.30
CA LEU A 62 -0.43 29.22 -48.90
C LEU A 62 -1.86 28.67 -48.75
N VAL A 63 -2.76 28.98 -49.70
CA VAL A 63 -4.15 28.51 -49.72
C VAL A 63 -4.27 26.99 -49.96
N PRO A 64 -3.54 26.35 -50.90
CA PRO A 64 -3.68 24.92 -51.10
C PRO A 64 -3.24 24.10 -49.88
N ALA A 65 -2.20 24.54 -49.14
CA ALA A 65 -1.76 23.85 -47.93
C ALA A 65 -2.80 23.93 -46.80
N ALA A 66 -3.44 25.08 -46.62
CA ALA A 66 -4.52 25.22 -45.63
C ALA A 66 -5.76 24.40 -46.02
N VAL A 67 -6.12 24.39 -47.31
CA VAL A 67 -7.26 23.59 -47.81
C VAL A 67 -6.97 22.10 -47.69
N THR A 68 -5.75 21.63 -47.99
CA THR A 68 -5.39 20.22 -47.83
C THR A 68 -5.37 19.80 -46.37
N VAL A 69 -4.86 20.64 -45.46
CA VAL A 69 -4.91 20.37 -44.01
C VAL A 69 -6.35 20.30 -43.51
N MET A 70 -7.22 21.22 -43.94
CA MET A 70 -8.63 21.20 -43.57
C MET A 70 -9.35 19.96 -44.09
N LEU A 71 -9.09 19.53 -45.32
CA LEU A 71 -9.65 18.29 -45.87
C LEU A 71 -9.15 17.04 -45.13
N ILE A 72 -7.87 17.01 -44.74
CA ILE A 72 -7.33 15.91 -43.92
C ILE A 72 -8.01 15.86 -42.56
N ILE A 73 -8.23 16.99 -41.88
CA ILE A 73 -8.93 17.04 -40.59
C ILE A 73 -10.39 16.60 -40.76
N ILE A 74 -11.08 17.08 -41.81
CA ILE A 74 -12.48 16.71 -42.11
C ILE A 74 -12.62 15.20 -42.40
N ILE A 75 -11.59 14.53 -42.91
CA ILE A 75 -11.63 13.08 -43.16
C ILE A 75 -11.15 12.30 -41.93
N ALA A 76 -10.06 12.74 -41.30
CA ALA A 76 -9.44 12.05 -40.18
C ALA A 76 -10.28 12.13 -38.91
N VAL A 77 -10.92 13.27 -38.62
CA VAL A 77 -11.72 13.44 -37.39
C VAL A 77 -12.95 12.52 -37.38
N PRO A 78 -13.83 12.47 -38.41
CA PRO A 78 -14.93 11.50 -38.41
C PRO A 78 -14.42 10.06 -38.47
N ALA A 79 -13.34 9.77 -39.19
CA ALA A 79 -12.75 8.43 -39.19
C ALA A 79 -12.30 8.01 -37.78
N VAL A 80 -11.62 8.91 -37.05
CA VAL A 80 -11.21 8.69 -35.66
C VAL A 80 -12.42 8.55 -34.74
N LEU A 81 -13.47 9.36 -34.92
CA LEU A 81 -14.70 9.23 -34.12
C LEU A 81 -15.42 7.90 -34.37
N LEU A 82 -15.52 7.46 -35.64
CA LEU A 82 -16.09 6.16 -36.00
C LEU A 82 -15.25 4.99 -35.47
N ILE A 83 -13.93 5.16 -35.40
CA ILE A 83 -13.01 4.22 -34.77
C ILE A 83 -13.30 4.16 -33.26
N VAL A 84 -13.37 5.30 -32.56
CA VAL A 84 -13.62 5.36 -31.12
C VAL A 84 -14.97 4.73 -30.74
N GLU A 85 -16.02 4.95 -31.53
CA GLU A 85 -17.33 4.30 -31.31
C GLU A 85 -17.26 2.78 -31.45
N LYS A 86 -16.41 2.26 -32.35
CA LYS A 86 -16.20 0.81 -32.51
C LYS A 86 -15.26 0.19 -31.47
N PHE A 87 -14.40 1.01 -30.85
CA PHE A 87 -13.47 0.58 -29.79
C PHE A 87 -14.03 0.76 -28.38
N LYS A 88 -15.28 1.21 -28.24
CA LYS A 88 -15.96 1.24 -26.95
C LYS A 88 -16.24 -0.21 -26.52
N ALA A 89 -15.44 -0.70 -25.58
CA ALA A 89 -15.67 -2.02 -24.99
C ALA A 89 -17.12 -2.08 -24.46
N PRO A 90 -17.85 -3.19 -24.66
CA PRO A 90 -19.11 -3.39 -23.97
C PRO A 90 -18.85 -3.19 -22.48
N LEU A 91 -19.60 -2.28 -21.85
CA LEU A 91 -19.62 -2.17 -20.40
C LEU A 91 -19.97 -3.56 -19.86
N ALA A 92 -18.97 -4.23 -19.29
CA ALA A 92 -19.19 -5.49 -18.60
C ALA A 92 -20.29 -5.26 -17.57
N ALA A 93 -21.18 -6.25 -17.41
CA ALA A 93 -22.18 -6.22 -16.36
C ALA A 93 -21.49 -5.90 -15.01
N PRO A 94 -22.13 -5.17 -14.09
CA PRO A 94 -21.55 -4.95 -12.77
C PRO A 94 -21.26 -6.30 -12.15
N ASP A 95 -19.97 -6.55 -11.85
CA ASP A 95 -19.57 -7.74 -11.13
C ASP A 95 -20.38 -7.81 -9.82
N PRO A 96 -20.84 -9.01 -9.41
CA PRO A 96 -21.45 -9.16 -8.10
C PRO A 96 -20.48 -8.61 -7.05
N PRO A 97 -20.98 -7.94 -5.99
CA PRO A 97 -20.11 -7.33 -4.99
C PRO A 97 -19.15 -8.39 -4.44
N ALA A 98 -17.85 -8.17 -4.64
CA ALA A 98 -16.82 -9.06 -4.14
C ALA A 98 -16.92 -9.09 -2.61
N VAL A 99 -17.31 -10.23 -2.06
CA VAL A 99 -17.33 -10.42 -0.61
C VAL A 99 -15.87 -10.45 -0.13
N PRO A 100 -15.46 -9.57 0.81
CA PRO A 100 -14.10 -9.60 1.34
C PRO A 100 -13.78 -10.97 1.97
N CYS A 101 -12.61 -11.52 1.66
CA CYS A 101 -12.17 -12.80 2.24
C CYS A 101 -11.99 -12.72 3.76
N CYS A 102 -11.58 -11.55 4.26
CA CYS A 102 -11.37 -11.26 5.67
C CYS A 102 -12.09 -9.97 6.07
N PRO A 103 -12.51 -9.83 7.35
CA PRO A 103 -13.11 -8.60 7.83
C PRO A 103 -12.15 -7.41 7.77
N ASP A 104 -12.70 -6.19 7.76
CA ASP A 104 -11.90 -4.97 7.80
C ASP A 104 -10.97 -4.93 9.00
N GLY A 105 -9.71 -4.52 8.77
CA GLY A 105 -8.66 -4.50 9.79
C GLY A 105 -8.01 -5.86 10.06
N TRP A 106 -8.36 -6.91 9.30
CA TRP A 106 -7.70 -8.22 9.36
C TRP A 106 -6.80 -8.45 8.15
N ILE A 107 -5.71 -9.19 8.34
CA ILE A 107 -4.80 -9.59 7.28
C ILE A 107 -5.10 -11.03 6.87
N GLY A 108 -5.40 -11.25 5.58
CA GLY A 108 -5.61 -12.58 5.03
C GLY A 108 -4.29 -13.25 4.63
N TYR A 109 -4.07 -14.47 5.10
CA TYR A 109 -2.92 -15.28 4.70
C TYR A 109 -3.24 -16.78 4.77
N ARG A 110 -3.07 -17.48 3.63
CA ARG A 110 -3.21 -18.95 3.50
C ARG A 110 -4.48 -19.54 4.12
N GLY A 111 -5.66 -19.00 3.77
CA GLY A 111 -6.93 -19.56 4.24
C GLY A 111 -7.36 -19.09 5.64
N LYS A 112 -6.63 -18.15 6.24
CA LYS A 112 -6.90 -17.58 7.56
C LYS A 112 -6.87 -16.07 7.53
N CYS A 113 -7.61 -15.46 8.44
CA CYS A 113 -7.60 -14.04 8.74
C CYS A 113 -6.92 -13.84 10.10
N TYR A 114 -6.02 -12.85 10.19
CA TYR A 114 -5.29 -12.50 11.40
C TYR A 114 -5.59 -11.07 11.83
N TYR A 115 -5.85 -10.88 13.11
CA TYR A 115 -6.00 -9.56 13.73
C TYR A 115 -4.88 -9.35 14.73
N PHE A 116 -4.25 -8.20 14.67
CA PHE A 116 -3.15 -7.82 15.55
C PHE A 116 -3.64 -6.72 16.49
N SER A 117 -3.56 -6.94 17.80
CA SER A 117 -4.15 -6.03 18.77
C SER A 117 -3.41 -4.70 18.86
N GLU A 118 -4.17 -3.62 18.96
CA GLU A 118 -3.63 -2.27 19.23
C GLU A 118 -3.40 -2.02 20.73
N THR A 119 -4.05 -2.81 21.59
CA THR A 119 -3.92 -2.76 23.05
C THR A 119 -3.23 -4.00 23.58
N ASP A 120 -2.72 -3.92 24.81
CA ASP A 120 -2.14 -5.04 25.54
C ASP A 120 -3.11 -5.63 26.57
N GLY A 121 -2.80 -6.84 27.02
CA GLY A 121 -3.57 -7.55 28.02
C GLY A 121 -2.94 -8.87 28.42
N ASN A 122 -3.52 -9.51 29.43
CA ASN A 122 -3.11 -10.86 29.81
C ASN A 122 -3.60 -11.89 28.80
N TRP A 123 -3.05 -13.10 28.82
CA TRP A 123 -3.35 -14.14 27.84
C TRP A 123 -4.84 -14.52 27.82
N THR A 124 -5.45 -14.66 29.00
CA THR A 124 -6.89 -15.01 29.14
C THR A 124 -7.80 -13.91 28.58
N TYR A 125 -7.48 -12.64 28.89
CA TYR A 125 -8.18 -11.49 28.33
C TYR A 125 -8.05 -11.48 26.81
N SER A 126 -6.84 -11.69 26.29
CA SER A 126 -6.56 -11.73 24.86
C SER A 126 -7.38 -12.81 24.15
N GLN A 127 -7.43 -14.03 24.71
CA GLN A 127 -8.27 -15.11 24.20
C GLN A 127 -9.76 -14.74 24.22
N SER A 128 -10.24 -14.07 25.27
CA SER A 128 -11.63 -13.61 25.33
C SER A 128 -11.96 -12.58 24.26
N GLN A 129 -11.04 -11.65 23.97
CA GLN A 129 -11.20 -10.67 22.89
C GLN A 129 -11.23 -11.34 21.52
N CYS A 130 -10.36 -12.32 21.26
CA CYS A 130 -10.43 -13.10 20.03
C CYS A 130 -11.76 -13.86 19.92
N SER A 131 -12.23 -14.45 21.02
CA SER A 131 -13.49 -15.21 21.05
C SER A 131 -14.70 -14.32 20.73
N ALA A 132 -14.70 -13.07 21.22
CA ALA A 132 -15.72 -12.07 20.88
C ALA A 132 -15.76 -11.72 19.38
N LEU A 133 -14.67 -11.98 18.65
CA LEU A 133 -14.55 -11.77 17.21
C LEU A 133 -14.72 -13.07 16.39
N ASN A 134 -15.30 -14.12 17.00
CA ASN A 134 -15.41 -15.47 16.45
C ASN A 134 -14.06 -16.03 15.97
N ALA A 135 -13.03 -15.80 16.76
CA ALA A 135 -11.66 -16.22 16.51
C ALA A 135 -11.06 -16.86 17.77
N SER A 136 -9.86 -17.39 17.65
CA SER A 136 -9.02 -17.75 18.82
C SER A 136 -7.74 -16.93 18.79
N LEU A 137 -6.96 -16.95 19.88
CA LEU A 137 -5.55 -16.58 19.76
C LEU A 137 -4.90 -17.40 18.63
N ALA A 138 -3.96 -16.79 17.93
CA ALA A 138 -3.44 -17.36 16.71
C ALA A 138 -2.76 -18.72 16.96
N GLY A 139 -3.23 -19.74 16.27
CA GLY A 139 -2.48 -20.97 16.06
C GLY A 139 -1.40 -20.77 15.00
N ILE A 140 -0.47 -21.70 14.90
CA ILE A 140 0.48 -21.80 13.78
C ILE A 140 0.35 -23.22 13.27
N ASP A 141 0.01 -23.42 12.00
CA ASP A 141 -0.16 -24.76 11.42
C ASP A 141 0.92 -25.10 10.40
N SER A 142 1.70 -24.12 9.93
CA SER A 142 2.86 -24.38 9.07
C SER A 142 4.04 -23.43 9.33
N GLU A 143 5.21 -23.78 8.80
CA GLU A 143 6.38 -22.91 8.84
C GLU A 143 6.14 -21.58 8.12
N GLN A 144 5.38 -21.58 7.02
CA GLN A 144 5.07 -20.35 6.29
C GLN A 144 4.12 -19.44 7.07
N GLU A 145 3.28 -19.99 7.96
CA GLU A 145 2.47 -19.22 8.90
C GLU A 145 3.32 -18.64 10.02
N LYS A 146 4.26 -19.42 10.57
CA LYS A 146 5.27 -18.95 11.53
C LYS A 146 6.02 -17.72 10.99
N ASP A 147 6.57 -17.83 9.79
CA ASP A 147 7.35 -16.76 9.15
C ASP A 147 6.50 -15.52 8.85
N PHE A 148 5.26 -15.72 8.41
CA PHE A 148 4.30 -14.63 8.21
C PHE A 148 4.05 -13.87 9.52
N LEU A 149 3.77 -14.57 10.61
CA LEU A 149 3.50 -13.93 11.90
C LEU A 149 4.73 -13.19 12.45
N LEU A 150 5.92 -13.77 12.34
CA LEU A 150 7.17 -13.11 12.75
C LEU A 150 7.47 -11.85 11.91
N ARG A 151 7.13 -11.86 10.63
CA ARG A 151 7.30 -10.68 9.74
C ARG A 151 6.29 -9.57 10.02
N TYR A 152 5.04 -9.91 10.36
CA TYR A 152 3.95 -8.93 10.53
C TYR A 152 3.70 -8.51 11.99
N LYS A 153 4.30 -9.18 12.97
CA LYS A 153 4.14 -8.81 14.39
C LYS A 153 4.70 -7.42 14.73
N GLY A 154 5.57 -6.84 13.90
CA GLY A 154 6.31 -5.62 14.24
C GLY A 154 7.21 -5.82 15.47
N PHE A 155 7.52 -4.73 16.18
CA PHE A 155 8.46 -4.75 17.32
C PHE A 155 7.84 -5.16 18.66
N LEU A 156 6.52 -5.38 18.70
CA LEU A 156 5.80 -5.67 19.94
C LEU A 156 5.74 -7.18 20.18
N ASP A 157 6.02 -7.58 21.42
CA ASP A 157 5.79 -8.96 21.85
C ASP A 157 4.29 -9.26 21.82
N ARG A 158 3.91 -10.37 21.18
CA ARG A 158 2.49 -10.70 20.94
C ARG A 158 2.13 -12.11 21.38
N TRP A 159 1.12 -12.24 22.23
CA TRP A 159 0.53 -13.53 22.60
C TRP A 159 0.03 -14.32 21.38
N ILE A 160 0.25 -15.63 21.42
CA ILE A 160 -0.35 -16.61 20.52
C ILE A 160 -1.09 -17.67 21.32
N GLY A 161 -1.81 -18.55 20.63
CA GLY A 161 -2.72 -19.51 21.25
C GLY A 161 -2.07 -20.67 21.99
N LEU A 162 -0.73 -20.74 22.02
CA LEU A 162 -0.02 -21.85 22.62
C LEU A 162 0.13 -21.66 24.14
N GLN A 163 -0.38 -22.61 24.90
CA GLN A 163 -0.32 -22.62 26.36
C GLN A 163 -0.10 -24.04 26.91
N ARG A 164 0.29 -24.15 28.18
CA ARG A 164 0.29 -25.41 28.92
C ARG A 164 -0.19 -25.21 30.35
N LYS A 165 -0.57 -26.31 30.99
CA LYS A 165 -0.60 -26.38 32.45
C LYS A 165 0.77 -26.83 32.94
N LEU A 166 1.11 -26.52 34.19
CA LEU A 166 2.38 -26.92 34.78
C LEU A 166 2.58 -28.45 34.66
N GLY A 167 3.69 -28.86 34.05
CA GLY A 167 4.02 -30.28 33.82
C GLY A 167 3.24 -30.96 32.70
N GLN A 168 2.46 -30.23 31.91
CA GLN A 168 1.73 -30.76 30.75
C GLN A 168 2.37 -30.33 29.43
N PRO A 169 2.11 -31.05 28.33
CA PRO A 169 2.50 -30.62 26.98
C PRO A 169 1.90 -29.28 26.60
N TRP A 170 2.56 -28.57 25.69
CA TRP A 170 2.02 -27.39 25.04
C TRP A 170 0.84 -27.78 24.15
N ARG A 171 -0.22 -26.97 24.16
CA ARG A 171 -1.43 -27.18 23.36
C ARG A 171 -1.90 -25.88 22.72
N TRP A 172 -2.43 -26.02 21.51
CA TRP A 172 -3.09 -24.98 20.75
C TRP A 172 -4.54 -24.77 21.22
N PRO A 173 -5.20 -23.67 20.83
CA PRO A 173 -6.59 -23.39 21.24
C PRO A 173 -7.59 -24.43 20.74
N ASN A 174 -7.29 -25.11 19.63
CA ASN A 174 -8.09 -26.22 19.09
C ASN A 174 -7.90 -27.55 19.86
N GLY A 175 -7.08 -27.56 20.91
CA GLY A 175 -6.80 -28.73 21.74
C GLY A 175 -5.69 -29.64 21.23
N THR A 176 -5.18 -29.41 20.02
CA THR A 176 -4.07 -30.19 19.47
C THR A 176 -2.77 -29.94 20.24
N GLU A 177 -2.00 -31.00 20.45
CA GLU A 177 -0.70 -30.89 21.10
C GLU A 177 0.34 -30.27 20.16
N PHE A 178 1.27 -29.54 20.74
CA PHE A 178 2.38 -28.97 20.01
C PHE A 178 3.40 -30.04 19.64
N ASP A 179 3.80 -30.03 18.37
CA ASP A 179 4.70 -30.99 17.72
C ASP A 179 6.19 -30.64 17.87
N ASN A 180 6.54 -29.64 18.70
CA ASN A 180 7.92 -29.17 18.91
C ASN A 180 8.64 -28.65 17.65
N ARG A 181 7.89 -28.18 16.63
CA ARG A 181 8.46 -27.68 15.37
C ARG A 181 9.19 -26.34 15.46
N PHE A 182 9.17 -25.68 16.61
CA PHE A 182 9.94 -24.46 16.88
C PHE A 182 10.36 -24.39 18.36
N GLN A 183 11.44 -23.67 18.63
CA GLN A 183 11.98 -23.54 19.99
C GLN A 183 11.17 -22.55 20.82
N ILE A 184 10.72 -22.99 21.99
CA ILE A 184 10.10 -22.14 23.00
C ILE A 184 11.07 -22.01 24.18
N ARG A 185 11.42 -20.78 24.56
CA ARG A 185 12.31 -20.53 25.72
C ARG A 185 11.58 -19.76 26.82
N GLY A 186 12.14 -19.78 28.02
CA GLY A 186 11.55 -19.19 29.21
C GLY A 186 10.90 -20.22 30.12
N GLY A 187 10.35 -19.74 31.25
CA GLY A 187 9.78 -20.57 32.31
C GLY A 187 8.27 -20.39 32.47
N GLY A 188 7.59 -19.89 31.45
CA GLY A 188 6.17 -19.59 31.49
C GLY A 188 5.26 -20.73 31.05
N ASP A 189 3.97 -20.44 31.12
CA ASP A 189 2.88 -21.35 30.73
C ASP A 189 2.10 -20.84 29.50
N CYS A 190 2.37 -19.61 29.06
CA CYS A 190 1.77 -19.00 27.88
C CYS A 190 2.85 -18.47 26.95
N VAL A 191 2.66 -18.66 25.63
CA VAL A 191 3.66 -18.37 24.60
C VAL A 191 3.34 -17.10 23.83
N PHE A 192 4.38 -16.33 23.53
CA PHE A 192 4.34 -15.11 22.73
C PHE A 192 5.44 -15.11 21.67
N LEU A 193 5.22 -14.34 20.61
CA LEU A 193 6.23 -14.00 19.62
C LEU A 193 7.12 -12.89 20.18
N ILE A 194 8.43 -13.03 19.99
CA ILE A 194 9.46 -12.01 20.25
C ILE A 194 10.11 -11.63 18.91
N ASP A 195 10.80 -10.49 18.84
CA ASP A 195 11.59 -10.05 17.68
C ASP A 195 12.87 -10.83 17.42
N GLU A 196 12.77 -12.16 17.45
CA GLU A 196 13.87 -13.11 17.29
C GLU A 196 13.36 -14.41 16.64
N ASP A 197 14.26 -15.31 16.25
CA ASP A 197 13.94 -16.61 15.62
C ASP A 197 13.39 -17.67 16.60
N TRP A 198 13.04 -17.30 17.84
CA TRP A 198 12.53 -18.21 18.86
C TRP A 198 11.28 -17.65 19.54
N PHE A 199 10.54 -18.49 20.27
CA PHE A 199 9.27 -18.12 20.89
C PHE A 199 9.44 -17.98 22.40
N GLY A 200 8.94 -16.88 22.96
CA GLY A 200 9.00 -16.63 24.39
C GLY A 200 7.88 -17.30 25.16
N SER A 201 8.15 -17.73 26.40
CA SER A 201 7.14 -18.15 27.35
C SER A 201 7.24 -17.33 28.64
N SER A 202 6.10 -16.86 29.15
CA SER A 202 6.03 -16.14 30.42
C SER A 202 4.74 -16.46 31.18
N ARG A 203 4.58 -15.91 32.39
CA ARG A 203 3.35 -16.09 33.17
C ARG A 203 2.18 -15.52 32.37
N CYS A 204 1.08 -16.27 32.25
CA CYS A 204 -0.09 -15.84 31.47
C CYS A 204 -0.73 -14.50 31.92
N ARG A 205 -0.37 -14.01 33.12
CA ARG A 205 -0.83 -12.74 33.68
C ARG A 205 -0.02 -11.52 33.22
N THR A 206 1.09 -11.71 32.51
CA THR A 206 1.86 -10.59 31.95
C THR A 206 1.06 -9.92 30.84
N TRP A 207 1.31 -8.63 30.65
CA TRP A 207 0.58 -7.82 29.68
C TRP A 207 1.37 -7.78 28.38
N ARG A 208 0.72 -8.16 27.29
CA ARG A 208 1.29 -8.12 25.93
C ARG A 208 0.18 -7.85 24.93
N HIS A 209 0.57 -7.38 23.76
CA HIS A 209 -0.33 -7.41 22.60
C HIS A 209 -0.63 -8.87 22.24
N TRP A 210 -1.58 -9.10 21.34
CA TRP A 210 -1.97 -10.44 20.94
C TRP A 210 -2.35 -10.51 19.47
N ILE A 211 -2.39 -11.74 18.96
CA ILE A 211 -2.82 -12.03 17.60
C ILE A 211 -4.00 -12.97 17.67
N CYS A 212 -5.10 -12.62 17.01
CA CYS A 212 -6.22 -13.53 16.79
C CYS A 212 -6.11 -14.16 15.40
N SER A 213 -6.60 -15.39 15.25
CA SER A 213 -6.81 -15.98 13.93
C SER A 213 -8.13 -16.74 13.83
N LYS A 214 -8.67 -16.78 12.62
CA LYS A 214 -9.84 -17.59 12.23
C LYS A 214 -9.73 -17.96 10.74
N PRO A 215 -10.43 -19.01 10.28
CA PRO A 215 -10.50 -19.32 8.86
C PRO A 215 -11.07 -18.14 8.06
N ASP A 216 -10.67 -17.99 6.80
CA ASP A 216 -11.29 -17.04 5.88
C ASP A 216 -12.65 -17.56 5.38
N THR A 217 -13.44 -16.69 4.74
CA THR A 217 -14.80 -17.02 4.28
C THR A 217 -14.83 -18.20 3.31
N HIS A 218 -13.80 -18.34 2.48
CA HIS A 218 -13.67 -19.45 1.51
C HIS A 218 -13.35 -20.78 2.20
N THR A 219 -12.48 -20.78 3.19
CA THR A 219 -12.11 -21.96 3.97
C THR A 219 -13.25 -22.40 4.88
N MET A 220 -14.00 -21.44 5.47
CA MET A 220 -15.24 -21.73 6.18
C MET A 220 -16.26 -22.43 5.27
N GLY A 221 -16.49 -21.89 4.06
CA GLY A 221 -17.45 -22.46 3.11
C GLY A 221 -17.13 -23.90 2.70
N LYS A 222 -15.84 -24.25 2.57
CA LYS A 222 -15.41 -25.64 2.31
C LYS A 222 -15.69 -26.58 3.49
N GLY A 223 -15.49 -26.12 4.73
CA GLY A 223 -15.79 -26.92 5.91
C GLY A 223 -17.27 -27.28 6.02
N TYR A 224 -18.15 -26.30 5.76
CA TYR A 224 -19.60 -26.53 5.78
C TYR A 224 -20.07 -27.49 4.68
N ALA A 225 -19.44 -27.46 3.49
CA ALA A 225 -19.78 -28.39 2.42
C ALA A 225 -19.45 -29.85 2.78
N VAL A 226 -18.31 -30.08 3.45
CA VAL A 226 -17.85 -31.42 3.87
C VAL A 226 -18.73 -31.99 5.00
N GLU A 227 -19.25 -31.15 5.89
CA GLU A 227 -20.10 -31.59 7.01
C GLU A 227 -21.57 -31.83 6.60
N SER A 228 -21.92 -31.52 5.34
CA SER A 228 -23.28 -31.67 4.80
C SER A 228 -23.51 -32.92 3.92
N GLU A 229 -22.49 -33.77 3.72
CA GLU A 229 -22.66 -35.06 3.04
C GLU A 229 -22.95 -36.18 4.08
N PRO A 230 -24.06 -36.93 3.92
CA PRO A 230 -24.53 -37.93 4.89
C PRO A 230 -23.73 -39.24 4.92
#